data_AF-A0A973CNU2-F1
#
_entry.id   AF-A0A973CNU2-F1
#
_cell.length_a   1.000
_cell.length_b   1.000
_cell.length_c   1.000
_cell.angle_alpha   90.00
_cell.angle_beta   90.00
_cell.angle_gamma   90.00
#
_symmetry.space_group_name_H-M   'P 1'
#
loop_
_entity.id
_entity.type
_entity.pdbx_description
1 polymer ?
#
loop_
_entity_poly.entity_id
_entity_poly.type
_entity_poly.pdbx_seq_one_letter_code
_entity_poly.pdbx_strand_id
1 'polypeptide(L)'
;EKHFTLDCSLEGPDQNASLEPVEFKRLVDAVRHIELAMGNGIKEPAKPEIANRAIVRKSLVAKQDIEAGTILDMEMVCTKRPGNGIPAIEIYDYLGKELKQSVKTNSLFEEKHFA
;
A
#
# COMPACT_ATOMS: atom_id res chain seq x y z
N GLU A 1 4.66 -28.15 -21.04
CA GLU A 1 4.15 -29.48 -21.43
C GLU A 1 4.33 -30.44 -20.26
N LYS A 2 3.38 -31.34 -20.01
CA LYS A 2 3.45 -32.34 -18.91
C LYS A 2 2.70 -33.60 -19.35
N HIS A 3 3.26 -34.77 -19.07
CA HIS A 3 2.63 -36.05 -19.39
C HIS A 3 1.41 -36.32 -18.51
N PHE A 4 0.42 -37.02 -19.08
CA PHE A 4 -0.87 -37.30 -18.48
C PHE A 4 -1.15 -38.80 -18.55
N THR A 5 -1.70 -39.36 -17.48
CA THR A 5 -2.17 -40.75 -17.45
C THR A 5 -3.46 -40.87 -16.65
N LEU A 6 -4.14 -42.00 -16.77
CA LEU A 6 -5.30 -42.32 -15.94
C LEU A 6 -4.88 -42.90 -14.58
N ASP A 7 -3.71 -43.54 -14.52
CA ASP A 7 -3.16 -44.20 -13.33
C ASP A 7 -1.64 -44.33 -13.46
N CYS A 8 -0.89 -43.70 -12.55
CA CYS A 8 0.57 -43.69 -12.56
C CYS A 8 1.21 -45.04 -12.19
N SER A 9 0.43 -46.00 -11.70
CA SER A 9 0.89 -47.36 -11.35
C SER A 9 0.93 -48.32 -12.54
N LEU A 10 0.37 -47.92 -13.69
CA LEU A 10 0.38 -48.73 -14.91
C LEU A 10 1.81 -48.98 -15.42
N GLU A 11 1.98 -50.05 -16.19
CA GLU A 11 3.27 -50.36 -16.80
C GLU A 11 3.62 -49.35 -17.91
N GLY A 12 4.90 -48.98 -17.95
CA GLY A 12 5.44 -48.07 -18.95
C GLY A 12 6.45 -47.11 -18.35
N PRO A 13 7.47 -46.70 -19.11
CA PRO A 13 8.59 -45.91 -18.59
C PRO A 13 8.16 -44.52 -18.08
N ASP A 14 7.08 -43.96 -18.62
CA ASP A 14 6.64 -42.59 -18.33
C ASP A 14 5.47 -42.48 -17.35
N GLN A 15 4.89 -43.61 -16.92
CA GLN A 15 3.66 -43.63 -16.10
C GLN A 15 3.89 -42.97 -14.73
N ASN A 16 4.95 -43.38 -14.03
CA ASN A 16 5.31 -42.84 -12.72
C ASN A 16 5.63 -41.33 -12.73
N ALA A 17 6.08 -40.79 -13.88
CA ALA A 17 6.44 -39.38 -14.03
C ALA A 17 5.28 -38.48 -14.56
N SER A 18 4.14 -39.08 -14.89
CA SER A 18 2.95 -38.41 -15.42
C SER A 18 2.08 -37.81 -14.31
N LEU A 19 1.01 -37.09 -14.68
CA LEU A 19 -0.03 -36.64 -13.75
C LEU A 19 -1.33 -37.36 -14.03
N GLU A 20 -2.02 -37.72 -12.95
CA GLU A 20 -3.38 -38.26 -13.00
C GLU A 20 -4.43 -37.14 -13.20
N PRO A 21 -5.71 -37.47 -13.52
CA PRO A 21 -6.77 -36.49 -13.78
C PRO A 21 -6.89 -35.36 -12.76
N VAL A 22 -6.83 -35.71 -11.47
CA VAL A 22 -6.97 -34.72 -10.38
C VAL A 22 -5.76 -33.80 -10.30
N GLU A 23 -4.55 -34.34 -10.47
CA GLU A 23 -3.31 -33.58 -10.39
C GLU A 23 -3.11 -32.70 -11.61
N PHE A 24 -3.45 -33.21 -12.79
CA PHE A 24 -3.41 -32.44 -14.03
C PHE A 24 -4.40 -31.28 -13.99
N LYS A 25 -5.62 -31.51 -13.47
CA LYS A 25 -6.58 -30.42 -13.24
C LYS A 25 -6.00 -29.35 -12.30
N ARG A 26 -5.37 -29.75 -11.19
CA ARG A 26 -4.72 -28.81 -10.26
C ARG A 26 -3.60 -28.02 -10.94
N LEU A 27 -2.79 -28.66 -11.78
CA LEU A 27 -1.76 -27.98 -12.56
C LEU A 27 -2.37 -26.92 -13.49
N VAL A 28 -3.42 -27.28 -14.24
CA VAL A 28 -4.12 -26.34 -15.13
C VAL A 28 -4.72 -25.18 -14.34
N ASP A 29 -5.43 -25.45 -13.24
CA ASP A 29 -6.01 -24.42 -12.38
C ASP A 29 -4.93 -23.46 -11.85
N ALA A 30 -3.79 -24.01 -11.42
CA ALA A 30 -2.65 -23.21 -10.95
C ALA A 30 -2.06 -22.32 -12.06
N VAL A 31 -1.89 -22.85 -13.28
CA VAL A 31 -1.41 -22.06 -14.43
C VAL A 31 -2.36 -20.89 -14.71
N ARG A 32 -3.67 -21.14 -14.73
CA ARG A 32 -4.66 -20.07 -14.97
C ARG A 32 -4.68 -19.03 -13.86
N HIS A 33 -4.51 -19.43 -12.60
CA HIS A 33 -4.36 -18.47 -11.50
C HIS A 33 -3.09 -17.62 -11.64
N ILE A 34 -1.96 -18.20 -12.05
CA ILE A 34 -0.71 -17.45 -12.27
C ILE A 34 -0.87 -16.46 -13.42
N GLU A 35 -1.43 -16.88 -14.55
CA GLU A 35 -1.68 -15.98 -15.69
C GLU A 35 -2.54 -14.77 -15.29
N LEU A 36 -3.56 -14.97 -14.46
CA LEU A 36 -4.37 -13.88 -13.90
C LEU A 36 -3.56 -13.01 -12.92
N ALA A 37 -2.76 -13.63 -12.05
CA ALA A 37 -1.98 -12.92 -11.03
C ALA A 37 -0.81 -12.12 -11.61
N MET A 38 -0.28 -12.48 -12.79
CA MET A 38 0.79 -11.75 -13.46
C MET A 38 0.39 -10.31 -13.83
N GLY A 39 -0.91 -10.05 -14.00
CA GLY A 39 -1.42 -8.71 -14.27
C GLY A 39 -0.89 -8.12 -15.59
N ASN A 40 -0.72 -6.80 -15.63
CA ASN A 40 -0.33 -6.05 -16.84
C ASN A 40 1.09 -5.46 -16.78
N GLY A 41 1.85 -5.72 -15.69
CA GLY A 41 3.19 -5.16 -15.49
C GLY A 41 3.25 -3.67 -15.17
N ILE A 42 2.12 -2.97 -15.04
CA ILE A 42 2.05 -1.55 -14.69
C ILE A 42 2.11 -1.40 -13.17
N LYS A 43 3.07 -0.61 -12.68
CA LYS A 43 3.21 -0.32 -11.24
C LYS A 43 2.23 0.78 -10.82
N GLU A 44 1.01 0.37 -10.50
CA GLU A 44 -0.05 1.26 -10.02
C GLU A 44 -0.83 0.63 -8.87
N PRO A 45 -1.39 1.45 -7.96
CA PRO A 45 -2.23 0.92 -6.89
C PRO A 45 -3.57 0.41 -7.45
N ALA A 46 -4.03 -0.72 -6.95
CA ALA A 46 -5.35 -1.24 -7.23
C ALA A 46 -6.44 -0.33 -6.63
N LYS A 47 -7.66 -0.39 -7.18
CA LYS A 47 -8.80 0.43 -6.70
C LYS A 47 -9.01 0.36 -5.17
N PRO A 48 -8.95 -0.82 -4.51
CA PRO A 48 -9.08 -0.88 -3.05
C PRO A 48 -7.92 -0.19 -2.32
N GLU A 49 -6.70 -0.25 -2.87
CA GLU A 49 -5.53 0.41 -2.29
C GLU A 49 -5.63 1.94 -2.40
N ILE A 50 -6.22 2.46 -3.48
CA ILE A 50 -6.52 3.88 -3.63
C ILE A 50 -7.51 4.33 -2.56
N ALA A 51 -8.59 3.58 -2.34
CA ALA A 51 -9.57 3.91 -1.30
C ALA A 51 -8.94 3.87 0.11
N ASN A 52 -8.09 2.88 0.37
CA ASN A 52 -7.42 2.72 1.67
C ASN A 52 -6.37 3.81 1.95
N ARG A 53 -5.89 4.50 0.90
CA ARG A 53 -4.86 5.55 0.97
C ARG A 53 -5.14 6.61 2.03
N ALA A 54 -6.37 7.10 2.11
CA ALA A 54 -6.76 8.15 3.06
C ALA A 54 -6.61 7.71 4.52
N ILE A 55 -6.75 6.41 4.80
CA ILE A 55 -6.66 5.84 6.15
C ILE A 55 -5.20 5.53 6.52
N VAL A 56 -4.43 4.98 5.57
CA VAL A 56 -3.08 4.44 5.85
C VAL A 56 -1.94 5.41 5.62
N ARG A 57 -2.14 6.47 4.81
CA ARG A 57 -1.13 7.51 4.66
C ARG A 57 -1.01 8.34 5.93
N LYS A 58 0.15 8.98 6.09
CA LYS A 58 0.42 9.86 7.22
C LYS A 58 0.23 11.30 6.81
N SER A 59 -0.26 12.09 7.75
CA SER A 59 -0.30 13.55 7.69
C SER A 59 0.68 14.15 8.70
N LEU A 60 0.98 15.43 8.54
CA LEU A 60 1.66 16.24 9.54
C LEU A 60 0.75 16.43 10.75
N VAL A 61 1.33 16.28 11.94
CA VAL A 61 0.65 16.43 13.23
C VAL A 61 1.52 17.24 14.17
N ALA A 62 0.92 18.15 14.91
CA ALA A 62 1.64 18.95 15.90
C ALA A 62 2.14 18.06 17.05
N LYS A 63 3.45 18.13 17.34
CA LYS A 63 4.09 17.40 18.44
C LYS A 63 3.87 18.08 19.79
N GLN A 64 3.53 19.36 19.76
CA GLN A 64 3.24 20.20 20.92
C GLN A 64 2.18 21.25 20.57
N ASP A 65 1.76 22.05 21.54
CA ASP A 65 0.92 23.22 21.31
C ASP A 65 1.76 24.30 20.63
N ILE A 66 1.25 24.90 19.56
CA ILE A 66 1.93 25.91 18.75
C ILE A 66 0.99 27.09 18.60
N GLU A 67 1.43 28.29 18.96
CA GLU A 67 0.63 29.50 18.88
C GLU A 67 0.70 30.14 17.49
N ALA A 68 -0.35 30.88 17.12
CA ALA A 68 -0.34 31.72 15.93
C ALA A 68 0.82 32.72 15.97
N GLY A 69 1.41 33.01 14.81
CA GLY A 69 2.62 33.82 14.66
C GLY A 69 3.92 33.01 14.78
N THR A 70 3.87 31.73 15.18
CA THR A 70 5.07 30.90 15.31
C THR A 70 5.56 30.45 13.93
N ILE A 71 6.86 30.55 13.69
CA ILE A 71 7.51 29.94 12.52
C ILE A 71 7.66 28.44 12.76
N LEU A 72 7.08 27.63 11.87
CA LEU A 72 7.09 26.18 12.00
C LEU A 72 8.51 25.63 11.80
N ASP A 73 8.97 24.87 12.78
CA ASP A 73 10.21 24.10 12.70
C ASP A 73 9.97 22.59 12.67
N MET A 74 11.05 21.82 12.49
CA MET A 74 11.00 20.36 12.41
C MET A 74 10.73 19.71 13.78
N GLU A 75 11.10 20.36 14.88
CA GLU A 75 10.94 19.81 16.23
C GLU A 75 9.48 19.87 16.71
N MET A 76 8.72 20.83 16.19
CA MET A 76 7.29 21.04 16.42
C MET A 76 6.38 20.03 15.70
N VAL A 77 6.90 19.29 14.71
CA VAL A 77 6.10 18.45 13.82
C VAL A 77 6.41 16.96 14.00
N CYS A 78 5.38 16.13 13.92
CA CYS A 78 5.50 14.68 13.78
C CYS A 78 4.57 14.18 12.67
N THR A 79 4.61 12.87 12.36
CA THR A 79 3.75 12.29 11.32
C THR A 79 2.91 11.15 11.87
N LYS A 80 1.58 11.22 11.68
CA LYS A 80 0.64 10.18 12.12
C LYS A 80 -0.41 9.91 11.04
N ARG A 81 -1.04 8.73 11.11
CA ARG A 81 -2.26 8.44 10.36
C ARG A 81 -3.46 9.15 11.02
N PRO A 82 -4.55 9.44 10.29
CA PRO A 82 -4.77 9.17 8.87
C PRO A 82 -4.16 10.23 7.94
N GLY A 83 -4.30 10.04 6.63
CA GLY A 83 -3.77 10.87 5.57
C GLY A 83 -4.74 11.96 5.10
N ASN A 84 -5.51 12.53 6.03
CA ASN A 84 -6.57 13.52 5.78
C ASN A 84 -6.20 14.96 6.22
N GLY A 85 -4.98 15.18 6.70
CA GLY A 85 -4.37 16.50 6.84
C GLY A 85 -3.33 16.74 5.75
N ILE A 86 -2.43 17.70 5.97
CA ILE A 86 -1.29 17.93 5.08
C ILE A 86 -0.45 16.65 4.97
N PRO A 87 -0.19 16.13 3.76
CA PRO A 87 0.61 14.93 3.56
C PRO A 87 1.99 15.03 4.20
N ALA A 88 2.41 13.96 4.88
CA ALA A 88 3.72 13.93 5.56
C ALA A 88 4.92 14.18 4.63
N ILE A 89 4.77 13.90 3.33
CA ILE A 89 5.81 14.11 2.32
C ILE A 89 6.03 15.58 1.97
N GLU A 90 5.04 16.44 2.22
CA GLU A 90 5.07 17.87 1.91
C GLU A 90 5.67 18.70 3.07
N ILE A 91 6.24 18.05 4.10
CA ILE A 91 6.76 18.75 5.29
C ILE A 91 7.67 19.94 4.96
N TYR A 92 8.56 19.78 3.99
CA TYR A 92 9.52 20.80 3.60
C TYR A 92 8.86 22.03 2.95
N ASP A 93 7.64 21.89 2.42
CA ASP A 93 6.87 23.01 1.87
C ASP A 93 6.26 23.88 2.98
N TYR A 94 6.23 23.39 4.23
CA TYR A 94 5.63 24.08 5.38
C TYR A 94 6.65 24.51 6.43
N LEU A 95 7.83 23.90 6.48
CA LEU A 95 8.91 24.38 7.35
C LEU A 95 9.30 25.82 7.00
N GLY A 96 9.46 26.65 8.03
CA GLY A 96 9.75 28.07 7.88
C GLY A 96 8.53 28.95 7.58
N LYS A 97 7.33 28.38 7.39
CA LYS A 97 6.09 29.16 7.30
C LYS A 97 5.60 29.57 8.69
N GLU A 98 5.01 30.75 8.76
CA GLU A 98 4.35 31.26 9.95
C GLU A 98 2.94 30.68 10.06
N LEU A 99 2.58 30.16 11.24
CA LEU A 99 1.19 29.78 11.52
C LEU A 99 0.32 31.01 11.65
N LYS A 100 -0.84 31.01 10.99
CA LYS A 100 -1.89 32.03 11.14
C LYS A 100 -2.95 31.65 12.17
N GLN A 101 -2.98 30.38 12.58
CA GLN A 101 -3.88 29.87 13.61
C GLN A 101 -3.11 28.97 14.58
N SER A 102 -3.40 29.05 15.88
CA SER A 102 -2.80 28.16 16.87
C SER A 102 -3.25 26.71 16.64
N VAL A 103 -2.33 25.75 16.84
CA VAL A 103 -2.57 24.31 16.66
C VAL A 103 -2.23 23.59 17.95
N LYS A 104 -3.13 22.71 18.40
CA LYS A 104 -2.93 21.91 19.61
C LYS A 104 -2.14 20.64 19.32
N THR A 105 -1.40 20.18 20.33
CA THR A 105 -0.70 18.89 20.32
C THR A 105 -1.61 17.77 19.82
N ASN A 106 -1.09 16.89 18.99
CA ASN A 106 -1.82 15.78 18.35
C ASN A 106 -2.90 16.17 17.33
N SER A 107 -3.04 17.46 16.99
CA SER A 107 -3.93 17.90 15.92
C SER A 107 -3.24 17.79 14.56
N LEU A 108 -4.03 17.49 13.52
CA LEU A 108 -3.56 17.51 12.13
C LEU A 108 -3.26 18.95 11.72
N PHE A 109 -2.20 19.15 10.93
CA PHE A 109 -2.06 20.40 10.21
C PHE A 109 -2.95 20.40 8.96
N GLU A 110 -3.56 21.55 8.69
CA GLU A 110 -4.41 21.82 7.54
C GLU A 110 -3.92 23.13 6.89
N GLU A 111 -4.19 23.34 5.60
CA GLU A 111 -3.75 24.53 4.87
C GLU A 111 -4.21 25.84 5.52
N LYS A 112 -5.41 25.84 6.12
CA LYS A 112 -5.98 27.00 6.84
C LYS A 112 -5.13 27.49 8.01
N HIS A 113 -4.22 26.65 8.55
CA HIS A 113 -3.33 27.07 9.62
C HIS A 113 -2.18 27.95 9.12
N PHE A 114 -1.95 28.02 7.80
CA PHE A 114 -0.89 28.80 7.17
C PHE A 114 -1.42 29.90 6.24
N ALA A 115 -2.73 29.92 6.00
CA ALA A 115 -3.42 30.92 5.18
C ALA A 115 -3.86 32.13 6.02
#